data_AF-A0A838PDM3-F1
#
_entry.id   AF-A0A838PDM3-F1
#
_cell.length_a   1.000
_cell.length_b   1.000
_cell.length_c   1.000
_cell.angle_alpha   90.00
_cell.angle_beta   90.00
_cell.angle_gamma   90.00
#
_symmetry.space_group_name_H-M   'P 1'
#
loop_
_entity.id
_entity.type
_entity.pdbx_description
1 polymer ?
#
loop_
_entity_poly.entity_id
_entity_poly.type
_entity_poly.pdbx_seq_one_letter_code
_entity_poly.pdbx_strand_id
1 'polypeptide(L)'
;MRDQFPFELHHGDCKGADAEANAIFNSLRSGTDERIMMHPQLNSELRAFCAPHPLDEVRQPRPPLKRNQDIVDETDRLVACPRDGEQQRSGTWSTIRKALKAGKQVTIVWPDGNVTPSYERKAETARGGKSARSR
;
A
#
# COMPACT_ATOMS: atom_id res chain seq x y z
N MET A 1 -20.10 -7.72 -7.45
CA MET A 1 -20.34 -6.90 -6.24
C MET A 1 -19.34 -5.74 -6.16
N ARG A 2 -18.92 -5.16 -7.30
CA ARG A 2 -18.02 -3.98 -7.36
C ARG A 2 -18.78 -2.67 -7.64
N ASP A 3 -20.10 -2.73 -7.83
CA ASP A 3 -20.89 -1.60 -8.37
C ASP A 3 -21.67 -0.80 -7.31
N GLN A 4 -21.40 -1.01 -6.01
CA GLN A 4 -22.12 -0.28 -4.94
C GLN A 4 -21.33 0.89 -4.36
N PHE A 5 -19.99 0.85 -4.40
CA PHE A 5 -19.13 1.91 -3.87
C PHE A 5 -18.05 2.27 -4.91
N PRO A 6 -18.19 3.39 -5.65
CA PRO A 6 -17.21 3.82 -6.65
C PRO A 6 -15.82 4.14 -6.06
N PHE A 7 -15.71 4.35 -4.74
CA PHE A 7 -14.44 4.69 -4.10
C PHE A 7 -14.20 3.90 -2.81
N GLU A 8 -13.16 3.08 -2.81
CA GLU A 8 -12.76 2.25 -1.67
C GLU A 8 -11.34 2.61 -1.21
N LEU A 9 -11.17 2.90 0.08
CA LEU A 9 -9.84 3.01 0.70
C LEU A 9 -9.46 1.69 1.37
N HIS A 10 -8.45 1.01 0.83
CA HIS A 10 -7.89 -0.19 1.45
C HIS A 10 -6.63 0.16 2.25
N HIS A 11 -6.60 -0.20 3.53
CA HIS A 11 -5.40 -0.02 4.36
C HIS A 11 -5.23 -1.16 5.38
N GLY A 12 -4.08 -1.21 6.04
CA GLY A 12 -3.67 -2.30 6.90
C GLY A 12 -4.08 -2.23 8.37
N ASP A 13 -4.87 -1.23 8.75
CA ASP A 13 -5.16 -0.90 10.15
C ASP A 13 -3.88 -0.78 11.02
N CYS A 14 -2.78 -0.27 10.47
CA CYS A 14 -1.53 -0.07 11.22
C CYS A 14 -1.43 1.32 11.86
N LYS A 15 -0.62 1.46 12.91
CA LYS A 15 -0.25 2.78 13.46
C LYS A 15 0.50 3.61 12.40
N GLY A 16 0.31 4.93 12.42
CA GLY A 16 0.94 5.86 11.47
C GLY A 16 0.09 6.07 10.22
N ALA A 17 0.70 5.95 9.03
CA ALA A 17 0.09 6.32 7.75
C ALA A 17 -1.31 5.72 7.50
N ASP A 18 -1.54 4.47 7.89
CA ASP A 18 -2.85 3.82 7.76
C ASP A 18 -3.93 4.51 8.63
N ALA A 19 -3.60 4.86 9.88
CA ALA A 19 -4.49 5.55 10.80
C ALA A 19 -4.78 7.00 10.36
N GLU A 20 -3.75 7.69 9.86
CA GLU A 20 -3.87 9.05 9.34
C GLU A 20 -4.72 9.07 8.06
N ALA A 21 -4.48 8.14 7.13
CA ALA A 21 -5.28 8.00 5.92
C ALA A 21 -6.75 7.69 6.24
N ASN A 22 -7.00 6.80 7.22
CA ASN A 22 -8.34 6.50 7.70
C ASN A 22 -9.03 7.75 8.26
N ALA A 23 -8.34 8.55 9.08
CA ALA A 23 -8.88 9.78 9.63
C ALA A 23 -9.19 10.82 8.55
N ILE A 24 -8.28 11.03 7.60
CA ILE A 24 -8.46 11.93 6.46
C ILE A 24 -9.67 11.51 5.62
N PHE A 25 -9.75 10.23 5.25
CA PHE A 25 -10.87 9.70 4.48
C PHE A 25 -12.20 9.91 5.20
N ASN A 26 -12.26 9.61 6.50
CA ASN A 26 -13.45 9.84 7.31
C ASN A 26 -13.85 11.31 7.39
N SER A 27 -12.90 12.24 7.32
CA SER A 27 -13.19 13.68 7.31
C SER A 27 -13.67 14.21 5.95
N LEU A 28 -13.39 13.48 4.87
CA LEU A 28 -13.68 13.92 3.49
C LEU A 28 -14.86 13.21 2.84
N ARG A 29 -15.16 11.97 3.24
CA ARG A 29 -16.23 11.17 2.62
C ARG A 29 -17.60 11.80 2.87
N SER A 30 -18.49 11.65 1.89
CA SER A 30 -19.89 12.10 2.00
C SER A 30 -20.76 11.12 2.80
N GLY A 31 -20.38 9.84 2.81
CA GLY A 31 -21.02 8.79 3.62
C GLY A 31 -22.13 8.02 2.90
N THR A 32 -22.21 8.12 1.56
CA THR A 32 -23.21 7.37 0.76
C THR A 32 -22.57 6.33 -0.15
N ASP A 33 -21.42 6.64 -0.75
CA ASP A 33 -20.86 5.87 -1.88
C ASP A 33 -19.34 5.61 -1.72
N GLU A 34 -18.79 5.88 -0.55
CA GLU A 34 -17.40 5.61 -0.21
C GLU A 34 -17.28 4.73 1.03
N ARG A 35 -16.32 3.80 1.02
CA ARG A 35 -16.06 2.91 2.16
C ARG A 35 -14.60 2.63 2.40
N ILE A 36 -14.29 2.21 3.62
CA ILE A 36 -12.98 1.75 4.02
C ILE A 36 -12.97 0.23 4.12
N MET A 37 -11.96 -0.38 3.50
CA MET A 37 -11.67 -1.81 3.59
C MET A 37 -10.43 -2.00 4.46
N MET A 38 -10.64 -2.39 5.72
CA MET A 38 -9.58 -2.59 6.70
C MET A 38 -9.05 -4.02 6.63
N HIS A 39 -7.74 -4.14 6.42
CA HIS A 39 -7.03 -5.41 6.34
C HIS A 39 -6.06 -5.56 7.52
N PRO A 40 -6.53 -5.90 8.73
CA PRO A 40 -5.68 -5.93 9.91
C PRO A 40 -4.59 -7.00 9.82
N GLN A 41 -3.47 -6.75 10.50
CA GLN A 41 -2.43 -7.75 10.70
C GLN A 41 -2.63 -8.56 11.98
N LEU A 42 -2.05 -9.77 12.03
CA LEU A 42 -2.13 -10.65 13.21
C LEU A 42 -1.52 -10.06 14.48
N ASN A 43 -0.44 -9.28 14.37
CA ASN A 43 0.17 -8.64 15.53
C ASN A 43 -0.64 -7.40 15.94
N SER A 44 -1.35 -7.50 17.05
CA SER A 44 -2.18 -6.41 17.61
C SER A 44 -1.37 -5.19 18.04
N GLU A 45 -0.10 -5.33 18.43
CA GLU A 45 0.72 -4.21 18.90
C GLU A 45 0.98 -3.15 17.82
N LEU A 46 0.94 -3.59 16.56
CA LEU A 46 1.15 -2.73 15.40
C LEU A 46 -0.15 -2.15 14.85
N ARG A 47 -1.30 -2.53 15.40
CA ARG A 47 -2.61 -2.09 14.93
C ARG A 47 -2.99 -0.72 15.49
N ALA A 48 -3.69 0.06 14.68
CA ALA A 48 -4.30 1.31 15.08
C ALA A 48 -5.70 1.11 15.70
N PHE A 49 -6.37 0.01 15.37
CA PHE A 49 -7.77 -0.25 15.75
C PHE A 49 -8.70 0.89 15.30
N CYS A 50 -8.58 1.25 14.02
CA CYS A 50 -9.42 2.26 13.40
C CYS A 50 -10.90 1.86 13.56
N ALA A 51 -11.74 2.79 14.02
CA ALA A 51 -13.16 2.53 14.22
C ALA A 51 -13.90 2.47 12.87
N PRO A 52 -14.56 1.35 12.52
CA PRO A 52 -15.35 1.25 11.30
C PRO A 52 -16.64 2.06 11.38
N HIS A 53 -17.03 2.65 10.25
CA HIS A 53 -18.39 3.07 9.97
C HIS A 53 -19.26 1.88 9.54
N PRO A 54 -20.61 1.95 9.63
CA PRO A 54 -21.49 0.87 9.16
C PRO A 54 -21.32 0.45 7.69
N LEU A 55 -20.72 1.29 6.85
CA LEU A 55 -20.44 1.00 5.43
C LEU A 55 -19.06 0.35 5.22
N ASP A 56 -18.19 0.41 6.23
CA ASP A 56 -16.82 -0.10 6.16
C ASP A 56 -16.78 -1.60 6.44
N GLU A 57 -15.76 -2.29 5.93
CA GLU A 57 -15.53 -3.70 6.20
C GLU A 57 -14.19 -3.93 6.89
N VAL A 58 -14.19 -4.76 7.94
CA VAL A 58 -12.96 -5.22 8.60
C VAL A 58 -12.72 -6.69 8.25
N ARG A 59 -11.67 -6.96 7.48
CA ARG A 59 -11.27 -8.32 7.10
C ARG A 59 -10.69 -9.09 8.28
N GLN A 60 -10.61 -10.41 8.12
CA GLN A 60 -9.92 -11.27 9.09
C GLN A 60 -8.42 -10.94 9.16
N PRO A 61 -7.81 -10.87 10.36
CA PRO A 61 -6.39 -10.59 10.49
C PRO A 61 -5.50 -11.61 9.76
N ARG A 62 -4.49 -11.13 9.03
CA ARG A 62 -3.56 -12.00 8.27
C ARG A 62 -2.08 -11.64 8.50
N PRO A 63 -1.14 -12.56 8.20
CA PRO A 63 0.28 -12.23 8.23
C PRO A 63 0.61 -11.05 7.30
N PRO A 64 1.52 -10.13 7.66
CA PRO A 64 1.75 -8.89 6.91
C PRO A 64 1.97 -9.07 5.41
N LEU A 65 2.77 -10.06 5.00
CA LEU A 65 3.06 -10.28 3.58
C LEU A 65 1.85 -10.76 2.77
N LYS A 66 0.96 -11.56 3.38
CA LYS A 66 -0.27 -12.05 2.75
C LYS A 66 -1.30 -10.93 2.71
N ARG A 67 -1.48 -10.24 3.83
CA ARG A 67 -2.35 -9.07 3.94
C ARG A 67 -2.00 -7.99 2.92
N ASN A 68 -0.72 -7.64 2.80
CA ASN A 68 -0.27 -6.65 1.82
C ASN A 68 -0.50 -7.11 0.38
N GLN A 69 -0.52 -8.42 0.13
CA GLN A 69 -0.88 -8.96 -1.18
C GLN A 69 -2.37 -8.75 -1.44
N ASP A 70 -3.24 -9.07 -0.47
CA ASP A 70 -4.68 -8.89 -0.61
C ASP A 70 -5.04 -7.43 -0.92
N ILE A 71 -4.41 -6.47 -0.21
CA ILE A 71 -4.58 -5.04 -0.52
C ILE A 71 -4.21 -4.71 -1.97
N VAL A 72 -3.07 -5.20 -2.46
CA VAL A 72 -2.62 -4.94 -3.84
C VAL A 72 -3.56 -5.59 -4.86
N ASP A 73 -4.08 -6.77 -4.56
CA ASP A 73 -4.96 -7.51 -5.46
C ASP A 73 -6.37 -6.87 -5.52
N GLU A 74 -6.84 -6.29 -4.42
CA GLU A 74 -8.16 -5.64 -4.31
C GLU A 74 -8.17 -4.17 -4.77
N THR A 75 -7.02 -3.52 -4.96
CA THR A 75 -6.94 -2.09 -5.32
C THR A 75 -6.52 -1.83 -6.76
N ASP A 76 -6.97 -0.72 -7.34
CA ASP A 76 -6.55 -0.29 -8.69
C ASP A 76 -5.24 0.52 -8.67
N ARG A 77 -4.98 1.23 -7.57
CA ARG A 77 -3.82 2.10 -7.34
C ARG A 77 -3.29 1.91 -5.91
N LEU A 78 -1.97 2.04 -5.75
CA LEU A 78 -1.31 2.13 -4.45
C LEU A 78 -0.82 3.56 -4.18
N VAL A 79 -1.16 4.10 -3.02
CA VAL A 79 -0.48 5.28 -2.44
C VAL A 79 0.40 4.77 -1.30
N ALA A 80 1.70 5.05 -1.34
CA ALA A 80 2.66 4.56 -0.36
C ALA A 80 3.39 5.72 0.31
N CYS A 81 3.56 5.61 1.64
CA CYS A 81 4.29 6.57 2.47
C CYS A 81 5.51 5.89 3.10
N PRO A 82 6.58 5.59 2.33
CA PRO A 82 7.78 4.97 2.88
C PRO A 82 8.53 5.96 3.78
N ARG A 83 9.16 5.43 4.84
CA ARG A 83 9.99 6.24 5.74
C ARG A 83 11.29 6.73 5.10
N ASP A 84 11.85 5.94 4.21
CA ASP A 84 13.16 6.17 3.59
C ASP A 84 13.16 5.64 2.14
N GLY A 85 14.26 5.85 1.42
CA GLY A 85 14.49 5.27 0.09
C GLY A 85 14.40 3.74 0.03
N GLU A 86 14.50 3.16 -1.18
CA GLU A 86 14.26 1.73 -1.40
C GLU A 86 15.17 0.83 -0.55
N GLN A 87 14.53 -0.06 0.22
CA GLN A 87 15.19 -1.04 1.08
C GLN A 87 14.71 -2.46 0.75
N GLN A 88 15.62 -3.44 0.82
CA GLN A 88 15.27 -4.84 0.59
C GLN A 88 14.35 -5.40 1.68
N ARG A 89 14.68 -5.18 2.96
CA ARG A 89 13.96 -5.72 4.13
C ARG A 89 12.95 -4.74 4.71
N SER A 90 12.15 -4.11 3.83
CA SER A 90 11.07 -3.21 4.22
C SER A 90 9.73 -3.75 3.73
N GLY A 91 8.76 -3.84 4.65
CA GLY A 91 7.39 -4.24 4.33
C GLY A 91 6.74 -3.31 3.30
N THR A 92 6.91 -1.99 3.48
CA THR A 92 6.39 -0.96 2.55
C THR A 92 6.99 -1.13 1.16
N TRP A 93 8.32 -1.22 1.05
CA TRP A 93 8.96 -1.41 -0.24
C TRP A 93 8.60 -2.76 -0.88
N SER A 94 8.44 -3.81 -0.09
CA SER A 94 7.92 -5.08 -0.63
C SER A 94 6.53 -4.93 -1.24
N THR A 95 5.64 -4.13 -0.64
CA THR A 95 4.29 -3.85 -1.17
C THR A 95 4.36 -3.02 -2.45
N ILE A 96 5.18 -1.96 -2.46
CA ILE A 96 5.43 -1.14 -3.66
C ILE A 96 5.86 -2.02 -4.84
N ARG A 97 6.84 -2.91 -4.61
CA ARG A 97 7.33 -3.82 -5.66
C ARG A 97 6.25 -4.77 -6.17
N LYS A 98 5.37 -5.28 -5.30
CA LYS A 98 4.25 -6.13 -5.68
C LYS A 98 3.24 -5.38 -6.55
N ALA A 99 2.88 -4.15 -6.16
CA ALA A 99 1.99 -3.29 -6.93
C ALA A 99 2.55 -2.98 -8.31
N LEU A 100 3.82 -2.59 -8.41
CA LEU A 100 4.51 -2.37 -9.69
C LEU A 100 4.51 -3.64 -10.56
N LYS A 101 4.82 -4.81 -9.97
CA LYS A 101 4.80 -6.09 -10.71
C LYS A 101 3.40 -6.45 -11.19
N ALA A 102 2.36 -6.06 -10.47
CA ALA A 102 0.96 -6.23 -10.85
C ALA A 102 0.46 -5.15 -11.83
N GLY A 103 1.34 -4.26 -12.31
CA GLY A 103 0.99 -3.19 -13.25
C GLY A 103 0.12 -2.09 -12.65
N LYS A 104 0.05 -2.00 -11.31
CA LYS A 104 -0.73 -0.97 -10.61
C LYS A 104 -0.02 0.37 -10.68
N GLN A 105 -0.79 1.45 -10.76
CA GLN A 105 -0.23 2.79 -10.60
C GLN A 105 0.21 2.98 -9.15
N VAL A 106 1.43 3.49 -8.95
CA VAL A 106 2.00 3.74 -7.62
C VAL A 106 2.32 5.22 -7.47
N THR A 107 1.78 5.82 -6.41
CA THR A 107 2.14 7.16 -5.96
C THR A 107 2.93 7.05 -4.66
N ILE A 108 4.08 7.71 -4.59
CA ILE A 108 4.87 7.80 -3.36
C ILE A 108 4.73 9.20 -2.77
N VAL A 109 4.36 9.27 -1.49
CA VAL A 109 4.46 10.47 -0.66
C VAL A 109 5.69 10.31 0.23
N TRP A 110 6.70 11.15 0.02
CA TRP A 110 7.96 11.10 0.75
C TRP A 110 7.86 11.79 2.11
N PRO A 111 8.75 11.48 3.08
CA PRO A 111 8.70 12.06 4.41
C PRO A 111 8.83 13.59 4.46
N ASP A 112 9.43 14.19 3.44
CA ASP A 112 9.57 15.64 3.28
C ASP A 112 8.35 16.30 2.63
N GLY A 113 7.29 15.52 2.35
CA GLY A 113 6.07 15.97 1.70
C GLY A 113 6.12 15.98 0.16
N ASN A 114 7.28 15.69 -0.45
CA ASN A 114 7.35 15.58 -1.90
C ASN A 114 6.54 14.38 -2.41
N VAL A 115 5.94 14.51 -3.60
CA VAL A 115 5.10 13.47 -4.19
C VAL A 115 5.68 13.02 -5.53
N THR A 116 5.82 11.70 -5.69
CA THR A 116 6.10 11.06 -6.98
C THR A 116 4.82 10.38 -7.48
N PRO A 117 4.04 11.01 -8.38
CA PRO A 117 2.68 10.56 -8.73
C PRO A 117 2.63 9.26 -9.55
N SER A 118 3.66 9.00 -10.33
CA SER A 118 3.82 7.79 -11.15
C SER A 118 5.21 7.21 -10.89
N TYR A 119 5.36 6.54 -9.75
CA TYR A 119 6.63 5.93 -9.38
C TYR A 119 6.93 4.75 -10.31
N GLU A 120 8.05 4.86 -11.01
CA GLU A 120 8.60 3.78 -11.82
C GLU A 120 9.94 3.35 -11.22
N ARG A 121 10.17 2.04 -11.16
CA ARG A 121 11.49 1.55 -10.76
C ARG A 121 12.44 1.68 -11.95
N LYS A 122 13.54 2.40 -11.76
CA LYS A 122 14.65 2.38 -12.74
C LYS A 122 15.16 0.94 -12.83
N ALA A 123 15.29 0.44 -14.05
CA ALA A 123 15.89 -0.87 -14.29
C ALA A 123 17.29 -0.90 -13.67
N GLU A 124 17.59 -1.92 -12.87
CA GLU A 124 18.97 -2.21 -12.48
C GLU A 124 19.76 -2.47 -13.76
N THR A 125 20.71 -1.60 -14.07
CA THR A 125 21.70 -1.89 -15.11
C THR A 125 22.44 -3.15 -14.66
N ALA A 126 22.30 -4.24 -15.43
CA ALA A 126 22.98 -5.49 -15.20
C ALA A 126 24.50 -5.25 -15.10
N ARG A 127 25.04 -5.17 -13.89
CA ARG A 127 26.49 -5.22 -13.67
C ARG A 127 26.92 -6.68 -13.84
N GLY A 128 27.64 -6.96 -14.91
CA GLY A 128 28.31 -8.24 -15.08
C GLY A 128 28.57 -8.65 -16.53
N GLY A 129 29.18 -7.77 -17.32
CA GLY A 129 29.83 -8.21 -18.56
C GLY A 129 30.87 -9.27 -18.20
N LYS A 130 30.62 -10.53 -18.58
CA LYS A 130 31.65 -11.56 -18.56
C LYS A 130 32.76 -11.10 -19.51
N SER A 131 33.91 -10.76 -18.93
CA SER A 131 35.15 -10.54 -19.66
C SER A 131 35.43 -11.78 -20.52
N ALA A 132 35.38 -11.59 -21.83
CA ALA A 132 35.93 -12.54 -22.79
C ALA A 132 37.45 -12.60 -22.54
N ARG A 133 37.92 -13.71 -21.97
CA ARG A 133 39.35 -14.04 -22.04
C ARG A 133 39.60 -14.61 -23.42
N SER A 134 40.30 -13.82 -24.23
CA SER A 134 41.04 -14.28 -25.38
C SER A 134 42.24 -15.12 -24.93
N ARG A 135 42.35 -16.33 -25.48
CA ARG A 135 43.57 -16.97 -26.03
C ARG A 135 43.25 -18.42 -26.39
#